data_AF-A0A1G5FYI8-F1
#
_entry.id   AF-A0A1G5FYI8-F1
#
_cell.length_a   1.000
_cell.length_b   1.000
_cell.length_c   1.000
_cell.angle_alpha   90.00
_cell.angle_beta   90.00
_cell.angle_gamma   90.00
#
_symmetry.space_group_name_H-M   'P 1'
#
loop_
_entity.id
_entity.type
_entity.pdbx_description
1 polymer ?
#
loop_
_entity_poly.entity_id
_entity_poly.type
_entity_poly.pdbx_seq_one_letter_code
_entity_poly.pdbx_strand_id
1 'polypeptide(L)'
;MLKLFSIIILLAFAVPSTVLAGVTIHFEGTAKSQNSVTQILTEASKFSQKNNWVIRDASATETILERVINEQNVDYKGKVTGVVIDISENCEPIYIQFGEDLFMQDYVKTQFAGAGVHIQIIKLFESIRPHFQELVIFDEGEYWETRDTAILEGHISKINSMIEGIKKDNPKAQGPLRTVSGRIIDIIQ
;
A
#
# COMPACT_ATOMS: atom_id res chain seq x y z
N MET A 1 -2.42 -24.15 18.08
CA MET A 1 -1.14 -23.42 17.94
C MET A 1 -1.51 -22.01 17.54
N LEU A 2 -1.57 -21.10 18.51
CA LEU A 2 -2.17 -19.77 18.39
C LEU A 2 -1.12 -18.84 17.76
N LYS A 3 -1.34 -18.33 16.54
CA LYS A 3 -0.50 -17.28 15.96
C LYS A 3 -0.84 -15.96 16.66
N LEU A 4 0.01 -15.55 17.60
CA LEU A 4 0.02 -14.16 18.07
C LEU A 4 0.50 -13.30 16.90
N PHE A 5 -0.40 -12.51 16.31
CA PHE A 5 0.00 -11.38 15.49
C PHE A 5 0.20 -10.19 16.43
N SER A 6 1.45 -9.77 16.58
CA SER A 6 1.81 -8.56 17.30
C SER A 6 1.24 -7.36 16.54
N ILE A 7 0.33 -6.64 17.19
CA ILE A 7 -0.04 -5.27 16.82
C ILE A 7 1.24 -4.43 16.95
N ILE A 8 1.77 -3.93 15.83
CA ILE A 8 2.87 -2.97 15.84
C ILE A 8 2.33 -1.66 16.43
N ILE A 9 2.54 -1.48 17.73
CA ILE A 9 2.47 -0.15 18.37
C ILE A 9 3.83 0.50 18.08
N LEU A 10 3.86 1.41 17.10
CA LEU A 10 5.04 2.20 16.80
C LEU A 10 5.35 3.13 18.00
N LEU A 11 6.50 2.92 18.64
CA LEU A 11 7.01 3.73 19.75
C LEU A 11 7.32 5.16 19.29
N ALA A 12 6.73 6.11 20.01
CA ALA A 12 6.90 7.55 19.80
C ALA A 12 8.33 8.03 20.07
N PHE A 13 9.02 8.50 19.03
CA PHE A 13 10.00 9.57 19.18
C PHE A 13 9.29 10.90 18.94
N ALA A 14 9.69 11.96 19.66
CA ALA A 14 9.12 13.30 19.57
C ALA A 14 9.31 13.91 18.18
N VAL A 15 8.40 13.56 17.28
CA VAL A 15 8.11 14.09 15.96
C VAL A 15 6.65 14.54 16.06
N PRO A 16 6.20 15.65 15.44
CA PRO A 16 4.78 16.01 15.44
C PRO A 16 3.95 14.77 15.14
N SER A 17 3.11 14.38 16.10
CA SER A 17 2.45 13.09 16.13
C SER A 17 1.50 12.98 14.94
N THR A 18 1.96 12.38 13.87
CA THR A 18 1.14 11.95 12.74
C THR A 18 0.22 10.85 13.27
N VAL A 19 -1.09 11.07 13.23
CA VAL A 19 -2.05 10.00 13.51
C VAL A 19 -1.99 9.05 12.34
N LEU A 20 -1.42 7.86 12.57
CA LEU A 20 -1.06 6.88 11.55
C LEU A 20 -2.19 5.88 11.25
N ALA A 21 -3.43 6.18 11.64
CA ALA A 21 -4.55 5.27 11.42
C ALA A 21 -5.20 5.64 10.09
N GLY A 22 -4.99 4.84 9.05
CA GLY A 22 -5.70 5.01 7.80
C GLY A 22 -5.75 3.72 7.00
N VAL A 23 -6.86 3.48 6.30
CA VAL A 23 -7.10 2.21 5.61
C VAL A 23 -6.07 1.99 4.49
N THR A 24 -5.13 1.10 4.75
CA THR A 24 -4.03 0.70 3.87
C THR A 24 -4.14 -0.77 3.46
N ILE A 25 -3.57 -1.08 2.30
CA ILE A 25 -3.28 -2.44 1.88
C ILE A 25 -1.76 -2.60 1.91
N HIS A 26 -1.26 -3.41 2.84
CA HIS A 26 0.14 -3.81 2.89
C HIS A 26 0.32 -5.08 2.09
N PHE A 27 1.41 -5.18 1.33
CA PHE A 27 1.66 -6.33 0.48
C PHE A 27 3.14 -6.67 0.39
N GLU A 28 3.42 -7.96 0.37
CA GLU A 28 4.75 -8.50 0.13
C GLU A 28 4.67 -9.81 -0.63
N GLY A 29 5.68 -10.11 -1.43
CA GLY A 29 5.69 -11.37 -2.14
C GLY A 29 6.95 -11.63 -2.94
N THR A 30 7.22 -12.92 -3.13
CA THR A 30 8.33 -13.41 -3.95
C THR A 30 7.77 -13.98 -5.24
N ALA A 31 8.22 -13.46 -6.38
CA ALA A 31 7.86 -14.02 -7.69
C ALA A 31 8.48 -15.41 -7.88
N LYS A 32 7.80 -16.32 -8.61
CA LYS A 32 8.31 -17.69 -8.83
C LYS A 32 9.63 -17.74 -9.62
N SER A 33 9.87 -16.73 -10.44
CA SER A 33 11.02 -16.63 -11.34
C SER A 33 11.09 -15.24 -11.98
N GLN A 34 12.19 -14.93 -12.66
CA GLN A 34 12.32 -13.70 -13.44
C GLN A 34 11.23 -13.58 -14.54
N ASN A 35 10.87 -14.68 -15.19
CA ASN A 35 9.75 -14.68 -16.15
C ASN A 35 8.42 -14.33 -15.46
N SER A 36 8.24 -14.76 -14.20
CA SER A 36 7.04 -14.44 -13.43
C SER A 36 6.99 -12.96 -13.06
N VAL A 37 8.13 -12.32 -12.76
CA VAL A 37 8.21 -10.85 -12.64
C VAL A 37 7.71 -10.18 -13.93
N THR A 38 8.17 -10.63 -15.10
CA THR A 38 7.68 -10.11 -16.39
C THR A 38 6.18 -10.29 -16.56
N GLN A 39 5.61 -11.45 -16.18
CA GLN A 39 4.16 -11.68 -16.25
C GLN A 39 3.39 -10.76 -15.29
N ILE A 40 3.85 -10.60 -14.05
CA ILE A 40 3.25 -9.71 -13.04
C ILE A 40 3.17 -8.29 -13.57
N LEU A 41 4.30 -7.75 -14.07
CA LEU A 41 4.34 -6.37 -14.58
C LEU A 41 3.48 -6.22 -15.84
N THR A 42 3.42 -7.24 -16.70
CA THR A 42 2.56 -7.25 -17.89
C THR A 42 1.07 -7.24 -17.52
N GLU A 43 0.67 -8.08 -16.57
CA GLU A 43 -0.72 -8.18 -16.12
C GLU A 43 -1.16 -6.94 -15.35
N ALA A 44 -0.30 -6.41 -14.47
CA ALA A 44 -0.53 -5.14 -13.81
C ALA A 44 -0.71 -4.00 -14.82
N SER A 45 0.13 -3.96 -15.87
CA SER A 45 0.00 -2.97 -16.95
C SER A 45 -1.34 -3.09 -17.69
N LYS A 46 -1.75 -4.30 -18.06
CA LYS A 46 -3.04 -4.54 -18.72
C LYS A 46 -4.22 -4.16 -17.83
N PHE A 47 -4.15 -4.48 -16.54
CA PHE A 47 -5.17 -4.13 -15.57
C PHE A 47 -5.29 -2.61 -15.42
N SER A 48 -4.15 -1.91 -15.28
CA SER A 48 -4.11 -0.45 -15.20
C SER A 48 -4.69 0.21 -16.45
N GLN A 49 -4.33 -0.26 -17.64
CA GLN A 49 -4.89 0.24 -18.91
C GLN A 49 -6.40 0.06 -18.98
N LYS A 50 -6.92 -1.11 -18.60
CA LYS A 50 -8.36 -1.38 -18.58
C LYS A 50 -9.13 -0.45 -17.63
N ASN A 51 -8.50 -0.01 -16.55
CA ASN A 51 -9.09 0.88 -15.55
C ASN A 51 -8.72 2.37 -15.76
N ASN A 52 -8.04 2.72 -16.86
CA ASN A 52 -7.55 4.07 -17.16
C ASN A 52 -6.61 4.64 -16.10
N TRP A 53 -5.83 3.79 -15.44
CA TRP A 53 -4.80 4.20 -14.49
C TRP A 53 -3.50 4.53 -15.20
N VAL A 54 -2.77 5.52 -14.68
CA VAL A 54 -1.48 5.92 -15.23
C VAL A 54 -0.42 4.96 -14.72
N ILE A 55 0.39 4.42 -15.61
CA ILE A 55 1.50 3.52 -15.27
C ILE A 55 2.81 4.09 -15.82
N ARG A 56 3.88 4.00 -15.03
CA ARG A 56 5.23 4.40 -15.42
C ARG A 56 6.23 3.31 -15.04
N ASP A 57 7.31 3.23 -15.82
CA ASP A 57 8.47 2.44 -15.44
C ASP A 57 9.05 2.97 -14.12
N ALA A 58 9.32 2.05 -13.20
CA ALA A 58 9.96 2.33 -11.91
C ALA A 58 11.21 1.44 -11.74
N SER A 59 11.78 0.96 -12.84
CA SER A 59 13.03 0.22 -12.85
C SER A 59 14.21 1.16 -12.59
N ALA A 60 15.22 0.69 -11.86
CA ALA A 60 16.45 1.43 -11.61
C ALA A 60 17.64 0.47 -11.51
N THR A 61 18.81 0.90 -11.97
CA THR A 61 20.04 0.11 -11.90
C THR A 61 20.64 0.07 -10.49
N GLU A 62 20.34 1.08 -9.68
CA GLU A 62 20.77 1.22 -8.29
C GLU A 62 19.73 2.07 -7.56
N THR A 63 19.20 1.58 -6.44
CA THR A 63 18.27 2.30 -5.57
C THR A 63 18.26 1.69 -4.17
N ILE A 64 17.60 2.36 -3.24
CA ILE A 64 17.30 1.83 -1.91
C ILE A 64 15.79 1.63 -1.82
N LEU A 65 15.35 0.42 -1.48
CA LEU A 65 13.97 0.15 -1.07
C LEU A 65 13.97 -0.14 0.42
N GLU A 66 13.20 0.63 1.18
CA GLU A 66 12.94 0.35 2.59
C GLU A 66 12.09 -0.92 2.69
N ARG A 67 12.56 -1.91 3.46
CA ARG A 67 11.79 -3.14 3.73
C ARG A 67 11.77 -3.43 5.22
N VAL A 68 10.73 -4.13 5.66
CA VAL A 68 10.58 -4.67 7.01
C VAL A 68 10.54 -6.19 6.89
N ILE A 69 11.58 -6.87 7.36
CA ILE A 69 11.69 -8.33 7.33
C ILE A 69 11.81 -8.82 8.76
N ASN A 70 10.91 -9.71 9.19
CA ASN A 70 10.86 -10.22 10.57
C ASN A 70 10.87 -9.10 11.63
N GLU A 71 10.01 -8.09 11.44
CA GLU A 71 9.89 -6.92 12.34
C GLU A 71 11.14 -6.03 12.41
N GLN A 72 12.10 -6.20 11.49
CA GLN A 72 13.33 -5.39 11.42
C GLN A 72 13.38 -4.60 10.11
N ASN A 73 13.81 -3.34 10.19
CA ASN A 73 14.11 -2.54 9.01
C ASN A 73 15.37 -3.09 8.33
N VAL A 74 15.21 -3.54 7.09
CA VAL A 74 16.26 -4.14 6.26
C VAL A 74 16.18 -3.51 4.87
N ASP A 75 16.97 -2.47 4.63
CA ASP A 75 17.06 -1.85 3.31
C ASP A 75 17.53 -2.85 2.26
N TYR A 76 16.83 -2.92 1.13
CA TYR A 76 17.36 -3.49 -0.09
C TYR A 76 18.13 -2.42 -0.85
N LYS A 77 19.34 -2.76 -1.29
CA LYS A 77 20.20 -1.90 -2.12
C LYS A 77 20.58 -2.66 -3.37
N GLY A 78 20.30 -2.08 -4.52
CA GLY A 78 20.66 -2.66 -5.80
C GLY A 78 19.66 -2.37 -6.90
N LYS A 79 19.71 -3.21 -7.93
CA LYS A 79 18.85 -3.08 -9.11
C LYS A 79 17.42 -3.46 -8.77
N VAL A 80 16.48 -2.64 -9.25
CA VAL A 80 15.04 -2.96 -9.19
C VAL A 80 14.44 -2.98 -10.58
N THR A 81 13.47 -3.87 -10.77
CA THR A 81 12.63 -3.91 -11.97
C THR A 81 11.18 -3.78 -11.53
N GLY A 82 10.44 -2.85 -12.12
CA GLY A 82 9.08 -2.62 -11.65
C GLY A 82 8.34 -1.48 -12.32
N VAL A 83 7.14 -1.24 -11.83
CA VAL A 83 6.26 -0.16 -12.28
C VAL A 83 5.69 0.58 -11.07
N VAL A 84 5.32 1.84 -11.31
CA VAL A 84 4.47 2.62 -10.41
C VAL A 84 3.14 2.88 -11.10
N ILE A 85 2.04 2.70 -10.37
CA ILE A 85 0.67 2.89 -10.86
C ILE A 85 -0.01 4.00 -10.07
N ASP A 86 -0.36 5.11 -10.72
CA ASP A 86 -1.23 6.13 -10.16
C ASP A 86 -2.69 5.86 -10.53
N ILE A 87 -3.53 5.79 -9.50
CA ILE A 87 -4.94 5.45 -9.63
C ILE A 87 -5.81 6.71 -9.68
N SER A 88 -5.63 7.62 -8.71
CA SER A 88 -6.32 8.91 -8.63
C SER A 88 -5.59 9.81 -7.63
N GLU A 89 -5.96 11.09 -7.57
CA GLU A 89 -5.37 12.05 -6.62
C GLU A 89 -5.62 11.70 -5.15
N ASN A 90 -6.69 10.93 -4.88
CA ASN A 90 -7.09 10.52 -3.53
C ASN A 90 -6.57 9.13 -3.14
N CYS A 91 -5.74 8.50 -3.97
CA CYS A 91 -5.12 7.22 -3.69
C CYS A 91 -3.60 7.37 -3.73
N GLU A 92 -2.90 6.70 -2.82
CA GLU A 92 -1.47 6.56 -2.99
C GLU A 92 -1.13 5.75 -4.25
N PRO A 93 0.03 6.00 -4.87
CA PRO A 93 0.52 5.15 -5.94
C PRO A 93 0.85 3.74 -5.42
N ILE A 94 0.70 2.74 -6.28
CA ILE A 94 1.14 1.38 -6.02
C ILE A 94 2.51 1.19 -6.67
N TYR A 95 3.52 0.84 -5.89
CA TYR A 95 4.80 0.37 -6.43
C TYR A 95 4.82 -1.15 -6.48
N ILE A 96 5.02 -1.70 -7.67
CA ILE A 96 5.29 -3.12 -7.89
C ILE A 96 6.74 -3.20 -8.35
N GLN A 97 7.67 -3.23 -7.40
CA GLN A 97 9.11 -3.22 -7.64
C GLN A 97 9.75 -4.47 -7.03
N PHE A 98 10.45 -5.23 -7.87
CA PHE A 98 11.18 -6.42 -7.48
C PHE A 98 12.67 -6.10 -7.41
N GLY A 99 13.31 -6.53 -6.31
CA GLY A 99 14.76 -6.63 -6.27
C GLY A 99 15.26 -7.82 -7.09
N GLU A 100 16.58 -7.96 -7.20
CA GLU A 100 17.22 -9.14 -7.82
C GLU A 100 16.90 -10.45 -7.09
N ASP A 101 16.46 -10.36 -5.84
CA ASP A 101 15.95 -11.47 -5.03
C ASP A 101 14.51 -11.89 -5.38
N LEU A 102 13.90 -11.27 -6.40
CA LEU A 102 12.52 -11.49 -6.83
C LEU A 102 11.48 -11.15 -5.75
N PHE A 103 11.88 -10.41 -4.71
CA PHE A 103 10.99 -9.99 -3.63
C PHE A 103 10.52 -8.55 -3.85
N MET A 104 9.24 -8.32 -3.56
CA MET A 104 8.64 -7.00 -3.48
C MET A 104 7.97 -6.83 -2.11
N GLN A 105 7.96 -5.60 -1.60
CA GLN A 105 7.18 -5.22 -0.43
C GLN A 105 6.87 -3.73 -0.52
N ASP A 106 5.62 -3.36 -0.27
CA ASP A 106 5.18 -1.97 -0.13
C ASP A 106 3.78 -1.95 0.51
N TYR A 107 3.19 -0.76 0.63
CA TYR A 107 1.80 -0.55 1.00
C TYR A 107 1.15 0.50 0.12
N VAL A 108 -0.18 0.58 0.15
CA VAL A 108 -0.94 1.65 -0.50
C VAL A 108 -2.08 2.10 0.41
N LYS A 109 -2.10 3.39 0.76
CA LYS A 109 -3.24 3.99 1.44
C LYS A 109 -4.37 4.28 0.44
N THR A 110 -5.56 3.80 0.78
CA THR A 110 -6.75 3.83 -0.09
C THR A 110 -7.92 4.61 0.52
N GLN A 111 -7.83 4.95 1.81
CA GLN A 111 -8.89 5.57 2.61
C GLN A 111 -9.61 6.74 1.92
N PHE A 112 -8.86 7.65 1.28
CA PHE A 112 -9.44 8.85 0.66
C PHE A 112 -10.04 8.59 -0.74
N ALA A 113 -9.71 7.45 -1.36
CA ALA A 113 -10.22 7.04 -2.66
C ALA A 113 -11.56 6.28 -2.59
N GLY A 114 -11.95 5.85 -1.40
CA GLY A 114 -13.19 5.12 -1.13
C GLY A 114 -13.12 3.62 -1.43
N ALA A 115 -14.16 2.90 -1.00
CA ALA A 115 -14.22 1.44 -1.06
C ALA A 115 -14.12 0.87 -2.48
N GLY A 116 -14.69 1.55 -3.48
CA GLY A 116 -14.65 1.10 -4.87
C GLY A 116 -13.22 0.98 -5.42
N VAL A 117 -12.36 1.98 -5.16
CA VAL A 117 -10.96 1.96 -5.58
C VAL A 117 -10.18 0.88 -4.82
N HIS A 118 -10.38 0.80 -3.50
CA HIS A 118 -9.79 -0.24 -2.66
C HIS A 118 -10.06 -1.64 -3.21
N ILE A 119 -11.33 -1.95 -3.53
CA ILE A 119 -11.73 -3.24 -4.11
C ILE A 119 -11.09 -3.49 -5.48
N GLN A 120 -10.90 -2.45 -6.31
CA GLN A 120 -10.21 -2.60 -7.59
C GLN A 120 -8.72 -2.94 -7.41
N ILE A 121 -8.07 -2.38 -6.39
CA ILE A 121 -6.68 -2.71 -6.04
C ILE A 121 -6.56 -4.16 -5.57
N ILE A 122 -7.50 -4.61 -4.73
CA ILE A 122 -7.57 -6.02 -4.34
C ILE A 122 -7.70 -6.92 -5.58
N LYS A 123 -8.55 -6.57 -6.54
CA LYS A 123 -8.69 -7.33 -7.80
C LYS A 123 -7.42 -7.33 -8.66
N LEU A 124 -6.63 -6.25 -8.64
CA LEU A 124 -5.30 -6.22 -9.28
C LEU A 124 -4.38 -7.25 -8.60
N PHE A 125 -4.31 -7.28 -7.27
CA PHE A 125 -3.49 -8.26 -6.55
C PHE A 125 -3.94 -9.70 -6.79
N GLU A 126 -5.26 -9.95 -6.88
CA GLU A 126 -5.80 -11.26 -7.24
C GLU A 126 -5.37 -11.70 -8.63
N SER A 127 -5.37 -10.79 -9.61
CA SER A 127 -5.01 -11.13 -10.98
C SER A 127 -3.55 -11.55 -11.08
N ILE A 128 -2.63 -10.84 -10.43
CA ILE A 128 -1.19 -11.14 -10.47
C ILE A 128 -0.76 -12.29 -9.54
N ARG A 129 -1.57 -12.65 -8.55
CA ARG A 129 -1.28 -13.70 -7.54
C ARG A 129 -0.76 -15.03 -8.12
N PRO A 130 -1.26 -15.58 -9.24
CA PRO A 130 -0.78 -16.84 -9.81
C PRO A 130 0.71 -16.86 -10.17
N HIS A 131 1.35 -15.70 -10.30
CA HIS A 131 2.76 -15.56 -10.65
C HIS A 131 3.69 -15.48 -9.43
N PHE A 132 3.14 -15.46 -8.22
CA PHE A 132 3.90 -15.45 -6.98
C PHE A 132 4.14 -16.85 -6.43
N GLN A 133 5.33 -17.09 -5.91
CA GLN A 133 5.60 -18.23 -5.04
C GLN A 133 4.85 -18.05 -3.72
N GLU A 134 4.86 -16.81 -3.21
CA GLU A 134 4.10 -16.37 -2.06
C GLU A 134 3.72 -14.90 -2.26
N LEU A 135 2.46 -14.56 -1.96
CA LEU A 135 1.94 -13.20 -1.92
C LEU A 135 1.12 -13.08 -0.64
N VAL A 136 1.58 -12.23 0.26
CA VAL A 136 0.89 -11.88 1.50
C VAL A 136 0.27 -10.50 1.30
N ILE A 137 -1.02 -10.41 1.56
CA ILE A 137 -1.77 -9.16 1.60
C ILE A 137 -2.29 -9.02 3.02
N PHE A 138 -2.03 -7.87 3.63
CA PHE A 138 -2.63 -7.45 4.89
C PHE A 138 -3.46 -6.21 4.63
N ASP A 139 -4.77 -6.37 4.69
CA ASP A 139 -5.75 -5.34 4.37
C ASP A 139 -6.39 -4.79 5.64
N GLU A 140 -6.07 -3.55 6.01
CA GLU A 140 -6.65 -2.89 7.19
C GLU A 140 -8.15 -2.58 7.04
N GLY A 141 -8.68 -2.67 5.81
CA GLY A 141 -10.11 -2.60 5.52
C GLY A 141 -10.83 -3.94 5.61
N GLU A 142 -10.10 -5.03 5.86
CA GLU A 142 -10.59 -6.42 6.01
C GLU A 142 -11.33 -6.97 4.77
N TYR A 143 -11.30 -6.29 3.63
CA TYR A 143 -12.03 -6.72 2.43
C TYR A 143 -11.36 -7.93 1.77
N TRP A 144 -10.03 -8.00 1.78
CA TRP A 144 -9.26 -9.13 1.24
C TRP A 144 -9.73 -10.47 1.81
N GLU A 145 -9.96 -10.53 3.12
CA GLU A 145 -10.37 -11.72 3.86
C GLU A 145 -11.89 -11.93 3.83
N THR A 146 -12.67 -10.88 4.05
CA THR A 146 -14.12 -11.00 4.28
C THR A 146 -14.95 -10.90 3.01
N ARG A 147 -14.46 -10.15 2.01
CA ARG A 147 -15.22 -9.72 0.83
C ARG A 147 -16.48 -8.91 1.16
N ASP A 148 -16.54 -8.38 2.36
CA ASP A 148 -17.66 -7.59 2.84
C ASP A 148 -17.38 -6.09 2.64
N THR A 149 -18.07 -5.51 1.66
CA THR A 149 -17.96 -4.08 1.37
C THR A 149 -18.44 -3.21 2.54
N ALA A 150 -19.42 -3.66 3.34
CA ALA A 150 -19.95 -2.88 4.45
C ALA A 150 -18.94 -2.78 5.60
N ILE A 151 -18.14 -3.84 5.82
CA ILE A 151 -17.02 -3.80 6.76
C ILE A 151 -16.02 -2.74 6.30
N LEU A 152 -15.54 -2.83 5.06
CA LEU A 152 -14.59 -1.86 4.48
C LEU A 152 -15.08 -0.41 4.58
N GLU A 153 -16.34 -0.15 4.20
CA GLU A 153 -16.95 1.17 4.31
C GLU A 153 -17.03 1.65 5.76
N GLY A 154 -17.31 0.75 6.70
CA GLY A 154 -17.29 1.00 8.14
C GLY A 154 -15.90 1.43 8.62
N HIS A 155 -14.83 0.73 8.22
CA HIS A 155 -13.45 1.10 8.56
C HIS A 155 -13.10 2.48 8.03
N ILE A 156 -13.35 2.74 6.74
CA ILE A 156 -13.08 4.04 6.11
C ILE A 156 -13.84 5.16 6.83
N SER A 157 -15.15 4.99 7.07
CA SER A 157 -15.99 5.99 7.73
C SER A 157 -15.53 6.28 9.16
N LYS A 158 -15.17 5.23 9.90
CA LYS A 158 -14.68 5.34 11.27
C LYS A 158 -13.38 6.16 11.34
N ILE A 159 -12.40 5.87 10.49
CA ILE A 159 -11.15 6.65 10.48
C ILE A 159 -11.41 8.10 10.05
N ASN A 160 -12.19 8.33 8.99
CA ASN A 160 -12.52 9.69 8.54
C ASN A 160 -13.17 10.51 9.64
N SER A 161 -14.06 9.90 10.43
CA SER A 161 -14.71 10.56 11.57
C SER A 161 -13.71 10.94 12.68
N MET A 162 -12.69 10.11 12.92
CA MET A 162 -11.61 10.44 13.86
C MET A 162 -10.76 11.62 13.37
N ILE A 163 -10.41 11.65 12.09
CA ILE A 163 -9.64 12.76 11.50
C ILE A 163 -10.42 14.07 11.62
N GLU A 164 -11.72 14.08 11.31
CA GLU A 164 -12.54 15.28 11.48
C GLU A 164 -12.69 15.71 12.94
N GLY A 165 -12.73 14.75 13.88
CA GLY A 165 -12.66 15.04 15.32
C GLY A 165 -11.38 15.79 15.70
N ILE A 166 -10.22 15.29 15.24
CA ILE A 166 -8.92 15.92 15.52
C ILE A 166 -8.87 17.34 14.93
N LYS A 167 -9.34 17.54 13.70
CA LYS A 167 -9.37 18.88 13.06
C LYS A 167 -10.28 19.86 13.80
N LYS A 168 -11.38 19.37 14.36
CA LYS A 168 -12.28 20.19 15.18
C LYS A 168 -11.63 20.61 16.49
N ASP A 169 -10.90 19.70 17.13
CA ASP A 169 -10.26 19.94 18.43
C ASP A 169 -8.96 20.75 18.31
N ASN A 170 -8.26 20.65 17.18
CA ASN A 170 -7.06 21.41 16.86
C ASN A 170 -7.21 22.16 15.52
N PRO A 171 -7.63 23.44 15.53
CA PRO A 171 -7.78 24.23 14.30
C PRO A 171 -6.49 24.48 13.50
N LYS A 172 -5.31 24.19 14.08
CA LYS A 172 -4.04 24.24 13.34
C LYS A 172 -3.77 22.97 12.54
N ALA A 173 -4.53 21.90 12.81
CA ALA A 173 -4.35 20.64 12.16
C ALA A 173 -4.77 20.72 10.69
N GLN A 174 -3.94 20.18 9.80
CA GLN A 174 -4.15 20.23 8.35
C GLN A 174 -4.02 18.83 7.75
N GLY A 175 -4.87 18.51 6.78
CA GLY A 175 -4.86 17.22 6.11
C GLY A 175 -6.18 16.90 5.38
N PRO A 176 -6.18 15.90 4.49
CA PRO A 176 -5.01 15.11 4.08
C PRO A 176 -4.01 15.93 3.24
N LEU A 177 -2.72 15.60 3.31
CA LEU A 177 -1.65 16.22 2.52
C LEU A 177 -0.95 15.17 1.67
N ARG A 178 -0.77 15.47 0.38
CA ARG A 178 -0.03 14.60 -0.54
C ARG A 178 1.42 15.02 -0.63
N THR A 179 2.34 14.08 -0.42
CA THR A 179 3.79 14.28 -0.55
C THR A 179 4.21 14.30 -2.02
N VAL A 180 5.47 14.66 -2.28
CA VAL A 180 6.06 14.62 -3.62
C VAL A 180 6.13 13.19 -4.19
N SER A 181 6.23 12.18 -3.32
CA SER A 181 6.18 10.76 -3.72
C SER A 181 4.75 10.26 -3.97
N GLY A 182 3.73 11.09 -3.73
CA GLY A 182 2.33 10.72 -3.87
C GLY A 182 1.72 10.03 -2.64
N ARG A 183 2.52 9.82 -1.58
CA ARG A 183 2.04 9.34 -0.27
C ARG A 183 1.11 10.36 0.37
N ILE A 184 0.19 9.90 1.20
CA ILE A 184 -0.81 10.74 1.85
C ILE A 184 -0.58 10.72 3.36
N ILE A 185 -0.33 11.90 3.91
CA ILE A 185 -0.29 12.17 5.34
C ILE A 185 -1.72 12.51 5.77
N ASP A 186 -2.28 11.74 6.70
CA ASP A 186 -3.67 11.89 7.13
C ASP A 186 -3.91 13.27 7.76
N ILE A 187 -3.03 13.67 8.67
CA ILE A 187 -3.09 14.97 9.35
C ILE A 187 -1.71 15.36 9.90
N ILE A 188 -1.38 16.64 9.84
CA ILE A 188 -0.28 17.28 10.57
C ILE A 188 -0.87 18.17 11.67
N GLN A 189 -0.21 18.25 12.82
CA GLN A 189 -0.66 19.00 14.01
C GLN A 189 0.41 19.97 14.52
#